data_AF-A0A3D2CIE8-F1
#
_entry.id   AF-A0A3D2CIE8-F1
#
_cell.length_a   1.000
_cell.length_b   1.000
_cell.length_c   1.000
_cell.angle_alpha   90.00
_cell.angle_beta   90.00
_cell.angle_gamma   90.00
#
_symmetry.space_group_name_H-M   'P 1'
#
loop_
_entity.id
_entity.type
_entity.pdbx_description
1 polymer ?
#
loop_
_entity_poly.entity_id
_entity_poly.type
_entity_poly.pdbx_seq_one_letter_code
_entity_poly.pdbx_strand_id
1 'polypeptide(L)'
;MLTFNMDAIAPRLARASAVLGLPASTADAFLQWILDLRAAIGIPHTLRELGVPAANLSVLSVAAAADPSAGGNPLPFDAEAAHTVLERAFHGRL
;
A
#
# COMPACT_ATOMS: atom_id res chain seq x y z
N MET A 1 -1.20 -1.43 0.91
CA MET A 1 -0.20 -2.44 0.51
C MET A 1 0.95 -2.56 1.49
N LEU A 2 1.79 -1.53 1.70
CA LEU A 2 2.95 -1.67 2.63
C LEU A 2 2.53 -2.06 4.05
N THR A 3 1.46 -1.44 4.56
CA THR A 3 0.90 -1.74 5.88
C THR A 3 0.31 -3.15 5.96
N PHE A 4 -0.38 -3.60 4.92
CA PHE A 4 -0.88 -4.98 4.80
C PHE A 4 0.25 -6.01 4.86
N ASN A 5 1.37 -5.74 4.20
CA ASN A 5 2.52 -6.65 4.15
C ASN A 5 3.52 -6.46 5.30
N MET A 6 3.24 -5.59 6.29
CA MET A 6 4.25 -5.08 7.21
C MET A 6 5.01 -6.19 7.94
N ASP A 7 4.29 -7.20 8.44
CA ASP A 7 4.88 -8.34 9.15
C ASP A 7 5.91 -9.11 8.32
N ALA A 8 5.74 -9.15 7.00
CA ALA A 8 6.63 -9.84 6.08
C ALA A 8 7.78 -8.96 5.53
N ILE A 9 7.62 -7.64 5.53
CA ILE A 9 8.57 -6.72 4.85
C ILE A 9 9.25 -5.71 5.77
N ALA A 10 8.90 -5.61 7.05
CA ALA A 10 9.45 -4.61 7.96
C ALA A 10 11.00 -4.58 7.98
N PRO A 11 11.73 -5.72 8.03
CA PRO A 11 13.21 -5.70 7.95
C PRO A 11 13.74 -5.19 6.61
N ARG A 12 13.03 -5.48 5.50
CA ARG A 12 13.40 -5.00 4.17
C ARG A 12 13.19 -3.49 4.05
N LEU A 13 12.09 -2.97 4.61
CA LEU A 13 11.82 -1.53 4.65
C LEU A 13 12.79 -0.79 5.56
N ALA A 14 13.16 -1.36 6.70
CA ALA A 14 14.21 -0.80 7.57
C ALA A 14 15.54 -0.64 6.81
N ARG A 15 15.92 -1.63 6.01
CA ARG A 15 17.10 -1.54 5.12
C ARG A 15 16.91 -0.48 4.03
N ALA A 16 15.73 -0.38 3.43
CA ALA A 16 15.43 0.64 2.43
C ALA A 16 15.54 2.07 3.01
N SER A 17 15.07 2.29 4.24
CA SER A 17 15.25 3.55 4.97
C SER A 17 16.72 3.93 5.13
N ALA A 18 17.57 2.96 5.48
CA ALA A 18 19.01 3.19 5.58
C ALA A 18 19.64 3.55 4.22
N VAL A 19 19.24 2.87 3.14
CA VAL A 19 19.71 3.16 1.78
C VAL A 19 19.32 4.56 1.32
N LEU A 20 18.10 5.00 1.67
CA LEU A 20 17.62 6.35 1.39
C LEU A 20 18.23 7.43 2.28
N GLY A 21 19.04 7.06 3.29
CA GLY A 21 19.63 8.00 4.23
C GLY A 21 18.61 8.67 5.16
N LEU A 22 17.50 7.99 5.46
CA LEU A 22 16.50 8.52 6.39
C LEU A 22 17.07 8.61 7.82
N PRO A 23 16.62 9.58 8.65
CA PRO A 23 17.12 9.73 10.02
C PRO A 23 16.95 8.49 10.90
N ALA A 24 15.93 7.68 10.62
CA ALA A 24 15.65 6.41 11.28
C ALA A 24 15.59 5.27 10.26
N SER A 25 16.33 4.19 10.54
CA SER A 25 16.35 2.98 9.70
C SER A 25 15.25 2.00 10.10
N THR A 26 13.99 2.44 10.08
CA THR A 26 12.82 1.63 10.46
C THR A 26 11.82 1.54 9.32
N ALA A 27 10.93 0.55 9.36
CA ALA A 27 9.84 0.41 8.39
C ALA A 27 8.85 1.60 8.46
N ASP A 28 8.56 2.10 9.66
CA ASP A 28 7.68 3.25 9.85
C ASP A 28 8.28 4.53 9.26
N ALA A 29 9.59 4.72 9.39
CA ALA A 29 10.28 5.86 8.77
C ALA A 29 10.15 5.81 7.23
N PHE A 30 10.25 4.62 6.63
CA PHE A 30 10.02 4.44 5.19
C PHE A 30 8.57 4.76 4.79
N LEU A 31 7.61 4.26 5.56
CA LEU A 31 6.19 4.49 5.30
C LEU A 31 5.86 5.98 5.38
N GLN A 32 6.33 6.67 6.42
CA GLN A 32 6.14 8.11 6.56
C GLN A 32 6.79 8.87 5.41
N TRP A 33 8.03 8.53 5.06
CA TRP A 33 8.73 9.15 3.94
C TRP A 33 7.97 9.01 2.61
N ILE A 34 7.35 7.85 2.32
CA ILE A 34 6.51 7.67 1.14
C ILE A 34 5.25 8.56 1.19
N LEU A 35 4.61 8.69 2.35
CA LEU A 35 3.43 9.53 2.50
C LEU A 35 3.77 11.01 2.29
N ASP A 36 4.89 11.46 2.86
CA ASP A 36 5.40 12.83 2.71
C ASP A 36 5.77 13.11 1.24
N LEU A 37 6.47 12.17 0.59
CA LEU A 37 6.82 12.28 -0.82
C LEU A 37 5.58 12.44 -1.70
N ARG A 38 4.56 11.58 -1.51
CA ARG A 38 3.30 11.66 -2.28
C ARG A 38 2.64 13.02 -2.13
N ALA A 39 2.56 13.54 -0.92
CA ALA A 39 2.00 14.86 -0.64
C ALA A 39 2.81 15.97 -1.32
N ALA A 40 4.15 15.93 -1.22
CA ALA A 40 5.05 16.93 -1.79
C ALA A 40 4.94 17.05 -3.31
N ILE A 41 4.63 15.96 -4.02
CA ILE A 41 4.46 15.95 -5.48
C ILE A 41 2.99 15.99 -5.93
N GLY A 42 2.06 16.19 -5.00
CA GLY A 42 0.64 16.39 -5.31
C GLY A 42 -0.13 15.12 -5.70
N ILE A 43 0.31 13.93 -5.25
CA ILE A 43 -0.47 12.70 -5.42
C ILE A 43 -1.55 12.64 -4.34
N PRO A 44 -2.86 12.53 -4.70
CA PRO A 44 -3.93 12.40 -3.73
C PRO A 44 -3.75 11.23 -2.76
N HIS A 45 -4.28 11.38 -1.54
CA HIS A 45 -4.08 10.39 -0.48
C HIS A 45 -4.99 9.18 -0.64
N THR A 46 -6.17 9.37 -1.21
CA THR A 46 -7.21 8.32 -1.30
C THR A 46 -7.59 7.97 -2.74
N LEU A 47 -8.09 6.74 -2.93
CA LEU A 47 -8.69 6.35 -4.21
C LEU A 47 -9.92 7.18 -4.56
N ARG A 48 -10.66 7.66 -3.55
CA ARG A 48 -11.81 8.55 -3.73
C ARG A 48 -11.39 9.86 -4.39
N GLU A 49 -10.31 10.48 -3.92
CA GLU A 49 -9.77 11.72 -4.50
C GLU A 49 -9.21 11.51 -5.92
N LEU A 50 -8.79 10.29 -6.24
CA LEU A 50 -8.43 9.87 -7.60
C LEU A 50 -9.63 9.58 -8.50
N GLY A 51 -10.86 9.72 -8.00
CA GLY A 51 -12.09 9.54 -8.77
C GLY A 51 -12.54 8.09 -8.94
N VAL A 52 -12.01 7.15 -8.15
CA VAL A 52 -12.48 5.76 -8.18
C VAL A 52 -13.90 5.69 -7.60
N PRO A 53 -14.88 5.09 -8.29
CA PRO A 53 -16.21 4.88 -7.71
C PRO A 53 -16.19 3.81 -6.61
N ALA A 54 -16.87 4.05 -5.48
CA ALA A 54 -16.99 3.07 -4.40
C ALA A 54 -17.60 1.73 -4.87
N ALA A 55 -18.54 1.79 -5.82
CA ALA A 55 -19.17 0.60 -6.41
C ALA A 55 -18.17 -0.32 -7.13
N ASN A 56 -17.00 0.20 -7.53
CA ASN A 56 -16.01 -0.57 -8.26
C ASN A 56 -15.08 -1.39 -7.35
N LEU A 57 -15.06 -1.15 -6.03
CA LEU A 57 -14.10 -1.82 -5.14
C LEU A 57 -14.23 -3.35 -5.18
N SER A 58 -15.45 -3.87 -5.31
CA SER A 58 -15.69 -5.32 -5.40
C SER A 58 -15.16 -5.93 -6.71
N VAL A 59 -15.42 -5.31 -7.87
CA VAL A 59 -14.90 -5.85 -9.15
C VAL A 59 -13.37 -5.69 -9.23
N LEU A 60 -12.84 -4.59 -8.69
CA LEU A 60 -11.39 -4.35 -8.63
C LEU A 60 -10.68 -5.35 -7.72
N SER A 61 -11.29 -5.79 -6.62
CA SER A 61 -10.66 -6.76 -5.73
C SER A 61 -10.52 -8.13 -6.36
N VAL A 62 -11.54 -8.58 -7.11
CA VAL A 62 -11.48 -9.82 -7.90
C VAL A 62 -10.41 -9.72 -8.99
N ALA A 63 -10.37 -8.61 -9.71
CA ALA A 63 -9.35 -8.38 -10.75
C ALA A 63 -7.93 -8.36 -10.16
N ALA A 64 -7.73 -7.71 -9.01
CA ALA A 64 -6.44 -7.63 -8.34
C ALA A 64 -5.94 -9.00 -7.85
N ALA A 65 -6.84 -9.86 -7.37
CA ALA A 65 -6.48 -11.22 -6.94
C ALA A 65 -6.14 -12.16 -8.12
N ALA A 66 -6.76 -11.92 -9.28
CA ALA A 66 -6.50 -12.69 -10.50
C ALA A 66 -5.26 -12.22 -11.28
N ASP A 67 -4.72 -11.05 -10.95
CA ASP A 67 -3.54 -10.51 -11.62
C ASP A 67 -2.30 -11.38 -11.33
N PRO A 68 -1.47 -11.70 -12.35
CA PRO A 68 -0.27 -12.54 -12.15
C PRO A 68 0.70 -12.01 -11.09
N SER A 69 0.73 -10.70 -10.83
CA SER A 69 1.59 -10.11 -9.80
C SER A 69 1.14 -10.43 -8.36
N ALA A 70 -0.13 -10.82 -8.15
CA ALA A 70 -0.63 -11.20 -6.83
C ALA A 70 0.13 -12.40 -6.25
N GLY A 71 0.53 -13.35 -7.10
CA GLY A 71 1.32 -14.52 -6.69
C GLY A 71 2.72 -14.18 -6.16
N GLY A 72 3.24 -13.00 -6.48
CA GLY A 72 4.53 -12.50 -5.96
C GLY A 72 4.41 -11.73 -4.65
N ASN A 73 3.19 -11.50 -4.13
CA ASN A 73 3.01 -10.78 -2.88
C ASN A 73 3.55 -11.62 -1.70
N PRO A 74 4.29 -11.02 -0.75
CA PRO A 74 4.91 -11.78 0.34
C PRO A 74 3.91 -12.40 1.32
N LEU A 75 2.66 -11.91 1.32
CA LEU A 75 1.53 -12.53 2.01
C LEU A 75 0.49 -13.01 0.97
N PRO A 76 -0.32 -14.04 1.28
CA PRO A 76 -1.43 -14.43 0.42
C PRO A 76 -2.32 -13.23 0.06
N PHE A 77 -2.65 -13.10 -1.23
CA PHE A 77 -3.38 -11.95 -1.74
C PHE A 77 -4.55 -12.39 -2.61
N ASP A 78 -5.63 -12.80 -1.95
CA ASP A 78 -6.90 -13.17 -2.57
C ASP A 78 -7.85 -11.95 -2.70
N ALA A 79 -9.07 -12.19 -3.17
CA ALA A 79 -10.05 -11.13 -3.40
C ALA A 79 -10.52 -10.44 -2.11
N GLU A 80 -10.48 -11.13 -0.97
CA GLU A 80 -10.85 -10.55 0.33
C GLU A 80 -9.74 -9.64 0.86
N ALA A 81 -8.50 -10.11 0.79
CA ALA A 81 -7.31 -9.31 1.11
C ALA A 81 -7.24 -8.06 0.22
N ALA A 82 -7.43 -8.23 -1.10
CA ALA A 82 -7.46 -7.13 -2.04
C ALA A 82 -8.57 -6.13 -1.72
N HIS A 83 -9.78 -6.60 -1.40
CA HIS A 83 -10.90 -5.73 -1.03
C HIS A 83 -10.58 -4.92 0.23
N THR A 84 -10.00 -5.56 1.26
CA THR A 84 -9.58 -4.89 2.49
C THR A 84 -8.57 -3.77 2.21
N VAL A 85 -7.57 -4.02 1.36
CA VAL A 85 -6.59 -2.99 1.00
C VAL A 85 -7.24 -1.86 0.21
N LEU A 86 -8.07 -2.17 -0.77
CA LEU A 86 -8.77 -1.18 -1.59
C LEU A 86 -9.70 -0.31 -0.74
N GLU A 87 -10.41 -0.89 0.21
CA GLU A 87 -11.29 -0.19 1.13
C GLU A 87 -10.50 0.76 2.05
N ARG A 88 -9.37 0.30 2.61
CA ARG A 88 -8.47 1.17 3.38
C ARG A 88 -7.93 2.33 2.53
N ALA A 89 -7.48 2.05 1.32
CA ALA A 89 -6.98 3.06 0.39
C ALA A 89 -8.08 4.04 -0.08
N PHE A 90 -9.32 3.59 -0.17
CA PHE A 90 -10.48 4.43 -0.49
C PHE A 90 -10.83 5.41 0.64
N HIS A 91 -10.63 5.00 1.89
CA HIS A 91 -10.93 5.79 3.08
C HIS A 91 -9.71 6.48 3.73
N GLY A 92 -8.51 6.29 3.21
CA GLY A 92 -7.29 6.90 3.77
C GLY A 92 -6.84 6.26 5.08
N ARG A 93 -7.01 4.95 5.25
CA ARG A 93 -6.58 4.20 6.43
C ARG A 93 -5.31 3.38 6.15
N LEU A 94 -4.44 3.28 7.15
CA LEU A 94 -3.24 2.43 7.12
C LEU A 94 -3.60 0.98 7.49
#